data_AF-Q309E6-F1
#
_entry.id   AF-Q309E6-F1
#
_cell.length_a   1.000
_cell.length_b   1.000
_cell.length_c   1.000
_cell.angle_alpha   90.00
_cell.angle_beta   90.00
_cell.angle_gamma   90.00
#
_symmetry.space_group_name_H-M   'P 1'
#
loop_
_entity.id
_entity.type
_entity.pdbx_description
1 polymer ?
#
loop_
_entity_poly.entity_id
_entity_poly.type
_entity_poly.pdbx_seq_one_letter_code
_entity_poly.pdbx_strand_id
1 'polypeptide(L)'
;LVSWIMWYAPVGIMFLVASKIVEMEDVGMLFASLGKYILCCLLGHTIHGLLVLPLIYFLFTRKNPYRFLWGIMTPLATAFGTSSSSATLPLMMKCVEEKNGVAKHISRFILPIGATVNMDGAALFQCVAAVFIAQLNQRSLDFVNIITILVTATASSVGAAGIPAGGVLTLAIIL
;
A
#
# COMPACT_ATOMS: atom_id res chain seq x y z
N LEU A 1 -8.95 -5.45 22.08
CA LEU A 1 -7.50 -5.51 22.41
C LEU A 1 -6.67 -4.60 21.51
N VAL A 2 -6.65 -4.77 20.18
CA VAL A 2 -5.88 -3.91 19.25
C VAL A 2 -6.20 -2.41 19.41
N SER A 3 -7.47 -2.02 19.52
CA SER A 3 -7.85 -0.61 19.71
C SER A 3 -7.25 0.01 20.97
N TRP A 4 -7.10 -0.76 22.05
CA TRP A 4 -6.52 -0.29 23.30
C TRP A 4 -5.00 -0.10 23.18
N ILE A 5 -4.32 -0.99 22.45
CA ILE A 5 -2.90 -0.86 22.12
C ILE A 5 -2.67 0.39 21.27
N MET A 6 -3.54 0.67 20.29
CA MET A 6 -3.45 1.88 19.46
C MET A 6 -3.59 3.18 20.26
N TRP A 7 -4.35 3.18 21.36
CA TRP A 7 -4.42 4.33 22.28
C TRP A 7 -3.12 4.54 23.07
N TYR A 8 -2.39 3.46 23.38
CA TYR A 8 -1.10 3.54 24.07
C TYR A 8 0.09 3.77 23.13
N ALA A 9 -0.06 3.41 21.85
CA ALA A 9 0.98 3.51 20.83
C ALA A 9 1.69 4.88 20.74
N PRO A 10 1.02 6.05 20.87
CA PRO A 10 1.70 7.35 20.79
C PRO A 10 2.83 7.51 21.81
N VAL A 11 2.64 7.00 23.03
CA VAL A 11 3.66 7.05 24.09
C VAL A 11 4.84 6.17 23.72
N GLY A 12 4.59 4.92 23.30
CA GLY A 12 5.65 3.99 22.89
C GLY A 12 6.44 4.50 21.69
N ILE A 13 5.76 5.01 20.66
CA ILE A 13 6.40 5.56 19.46
C ILE A 13 7.28 6.76 19.81
N MET A 14 6.85 7.64 20.72
CA MET A 14 7.66 8.79 21.16
C MET A 14 9.02 8.35 21.72
N PHE A 15 9.02 7.37 22.63
CA PHE A 15 10.26 6.87 23.23
C PHE A 15 11.12 6.07 22.23
N LEU A 16 10.50 5.27 21.35
CA LEU A 16 11.23 4.53 20.32
C LEU A 16 11.92 5.45 19.31
N VAL A 17 11.22 6.51 18.87
CA VAL A 17 11.80 7.51 17.96
C VAL A 17 12.92 8.27 18.66
N ALA A 18 12.72 8.71 19.90
CA ALA A 18 13.77 9.38 20.67
C ALA A 18 15.01 8.48 20.84
N SER A 19 14.82 7.22 21.21
CA SER A 19 15.92 6.25 21.35
C SER A 19 16.67 6.05 20.04
N LYS A 20 15.96 5.92 18.90
CA LYS A 20 16.61 5.72 17.60
C LYS A 20 17.35 6.95 17.10
N ILE A 21 16.85 8.15 17.38
CA ILE A 21 17.58 9.39 17.07
C ILE A 21 18.86 9.48 17.89
N VAL A 22 18.84 9.07 19.16
CA VAL A 22 20.04 9.07 20.03
C VAL A 22 21.06 8.00 19.62
N GLU A 23 20.59 6.85 19.15
CA GLU A 23 21.46 5.74 18.71
C GLU A 23 22.16 6.04 17.38
N MET A 24 21.58 6.88 16.52
CA MET A 24 22.18 7.25 15.24
C MET A 24 23.09 8.47 15.37
N GLU A 25 24.35 8.31 14.97
CA GLU A 25 25.37 9.37 15.06
C GLU A 25 25.09 10.56 14.13
N ASP A 26 24.36 10.34 13.01
CA ASP A 26 24.03 11.38 12.03
C ASP A 26 22.52 11.40 11.72
N VAL A 27 21.84 12.35 12.35
CA VAL A 27 20.40 12.60 12.16
C VAL A 27 20.09 13.05 10.73
N GLY A 28 21.00 13.77 10.06
CA GLY A 28 20.82 14.22 8.68
C GLY A 28 20.79 13.05 7.70
N MET A 29 21.66 12.06 7.91
CA MET A 29 21.70 10.84 7.12
C MET A 29 20.44 9.97 7.30
N LEU A 30 19.86 9.95 8.50
CA LEU A 30 18.59 9.28 8.80
C LEU A 30 17.45 9.91 7.98
N PHE A 31 17.30 11.23 8.03
CA PHE A 31 16.26 11.93 7.25
C PHE A 31 16.45 11.74 5.74
N ALA A 32 17.69 11.78 5.25
CA ALA A 32 17.98 11.51 3.84
C ALA A 32 17.58 10.09 3.43
N SER A 33 17.83 9.10 4.28
CA SER A 33 17.48 7.70 4.05
C SER A 33 15.96 7.49 4.06
N LEU A 34 15.24 8.12 4.98
CA LEU A 34 13.77 8.15 4.98
C LEU A 34 13.21 8.84 3.74
N GLY A 35 13.82 9.93 3.29
CA GLY A 35 13.44 10.59 2.04
C GLY A 35 13.56 9.67 0.82
N LYS A 36 14.66 8.92 0.73
CA LYS A 36 14.86 7.89 -0.31
C LYS A 36 13.82 6.78 -0.23
N TYR A 37 13.49 6.33 0.98
CA TYR A 37 12.44 5.34 1.22
C TYR A 37 11.06 5.82 0.72
N ILE A 38 10.64 7.03 1.12
CA ILE A 38 9.37 7.62 0.67
C ILE A 38 9.34 7.73 -0.85
N LEU A 39 10.42 8.24 -1.45
CA LEU A 39 10.52 8.36 -2.91
C LEU A 39 10.43 7.00 -3.59
N CYS A 40 11.12 5.98 -3.08
CA CYS A 40 11.07 4.61 -3.61
C CYS A 40 9.65 4.04 -3.56
N CYS A 41 8.94 4.20 -2.43
CA CYS A 41 7.55 3.80 -2.30
C CYS A 41 6.65 4.51 -3.31
N LEU A 42 6.76 5.84 -3.43
CA LEU A 42 5.96 6.63 -4.38
C LEU A 42 6.22 6.24 -5.83
N LEU A 43 7.49 6.01 -6.19
CA LEU A 43 7.87 5.51 -7.51
C LEU A 43 7.27 4.13 -7.78
N GLY A 44 7.34 3.21 -6.81
CA GLY A 44 6.74 1.89 -6.92
C GLY A 44 5.23 1.95 -7.18
N HIS A 45 4.50 2.75 -6.41
CA HIS A 45 3.05 2.93 -6.62
C HIS A 45 2.73 3.55 -7.98
N THR A 46 3.54 4.51 -8.43
CA THR A 46 3.35 5.18 -9.72
C THR A 46 3.61 4.22 -10.88
N ILE A 47 4.69 3.45 -10.82
CA ILE A 47 5.03 2.44 -11.84
C ILE A 47 3.95 1.35 -11.89
N HIS A 48 3.55 0.82 -10.74
CA HIS A 48 2.52 -0.23 -10.67
C HIS A 48 1.16 0.27 -11.18
N GLY A 49 0.73 1.43 -10.69
CA GLY A 49 -0.59 2.01 -11.00
C GLY A 49 -0.73 2.59 -12.42
N LEU A 50 0.34 3.19 -12.97
CA LEU A 50 0.28 3.89 -14.27
C LEU A 50 0.93 3.14 -15.43
N LEU A 51 1.76 2.12 -15.17
CA LEU A 51 2.41 1.33 -16.21
C LEU A 51 1.97 -0.14 -16.15
N VAL A 52 2.15 -0.82 -15.01
CA VAL A 52 1.90 -2.28 -14.92
C VAL A 52 0.43 -2.61 -15.09
N LEU A 53 -0.46 -2.04 -14.28
CA LEU A 53 -1.91 -2.31 -14.37
C LEU A 53 -2.51 -1.86 -15.72
N PRO A 54 -2.19 -0.68 -16.27
CA PRO A 54 -2.62 -0.28 -17.60
C PRO A 54 -2.12 -1.21 -18.72
N LEU A 55 -0.89 -1.72 -18.61
CA LEU A 55 -0.34 -2.67 -19.57
C LEU A 55 -1.09 -4.01 -19.52
N ILE A 56 -1.37 -4.53 -18.33
CA ILE A 56 -2.18 -5.75 -18.16
C ILE A 56 -3.57 -5.54 -18.78
N TYR A 57 -4.24 -4.40 -18.48
CA TYR A 57 -5.53 -4.07 -19.06
C TYR A 57 -5.48 -4.03 -20.60
N PHE A 58 -4.46 -3.41 -21.17
CA PHE A 58 -4.30 -3.29 -22.62
C PHE A 58 -4.05 -4.64 -23.28
N LEU A 59 -3.25 -5.53 -22.66
CA LEU A 59 -2.97 -6.86 -23.22
C LEU A 59 -4.24 -7.70 -23.40
N PHE A 60 -5.16 -7.67 -22.42
CA PHE A 60 -6.38 -8.47 -22.45
C PHE A 60 -7.54 -7.79 -23.18
N THR A 61 -7.76 -6.48 -22.96
CA THR A 61 -8.93 -5.78 -23.53
C THR A 61 -8.65 -5.14 -24.88
N ARG A 62 -7.35 -4.94 -25.22
CA ARG A 62 -6.89 -4.18 -26.40
C ARG A 62 -7.51 -2.78 -26.52
N LYS A 63 -8.00 -2.22 -25.41
CA LYS A 63 -8.58 -0.87 -25.31
C LYS A 63 -7.65 0.05 -24.55
N ASN A 64 -7.78 1.36 -24.81
CA ASN A 64 -6.97 2.36 -24.13
C ASN A 64 -7.27 2.41 -22.61
N PRO A 65 -6.33 2.02 -21.74
CA PRO A 65 -6.52 2.00 -20.29
C PRO A 65 -6.68 3.41 -19.69
N TYR A 66 -6.07 4.43 -20.29
CA TYR A 66 -6.12 5.80 -19.76
C TYR A 66 -7.51 6.42 -19.89
N ARG A 67 -8.30 6.01 -20.89
CA ARG A 67 -9.71 6.41 -20.99
C ARG A 67 -10.54 5.80 -19.86
N PHE A 68 -10.22 4.58 -19.46
CA PHE A 68 -10.83 3.92 -18.30
C PHE A 68 -10.45 4.64 -17.00
N LEU A 69 -9.15 4.93 -16.81
CA LEU A 69 -8.64 5.69 -15.66
C LEU A 69 -9.29 7.08 -15.54
N TRP A 70 -9.47 7.78 -16.65
CA TRP A 70 -10.12 9.10 -16.66
C TRP A 70 -11.55 9.06 -16.09
N GLY A 71 -12.31 8.01 -16.39
CA GLY A 71 -13.66 7.81 -15.86
C GLY A 71 -13.70 7.61 -14.34
N ILE A 72 -12.64 7.08 -13.74
CA ILE A 72 -12.54 6.80 -12.30
C ILE A 72 -11.65 7.81 -11.55
N MET A 73 -11.29 8.95 -12.14
CA MET A 73 -10.46 9.96 -11.48
C MET A 73 -11.08 10.50 -10.19
N THR A 74 -12.40 10.70 -10.15
CA THR A 74 -13.11 11.21 -8.95
C THR A 74 -12.93 10.28 -7.74
N PRO A 75 -13.26 8.98 -7.80
CA PRO A 75 -13.05 8.08 -6.66
C PRO A 75 -11.56 7.89 -6.32
N LEU A 76 -10.64 7.96 -7.28
CA LEU A 76 -9.20 7.93 -7.00
C LEU A 76 -8.75 9.16 -6.19
N ALA A 77 -9.20 10.36 -6.56
CA ALA A 77 -8.93 11.58 -5.80
C ALA A 77 -9.55 11.53 -4.40
N THR A 78 -10.77 11.00 -4.28
CA THR A 78 -11.39 10.77 -2.96
C THR A 78 -10.57 9.78 -2.14
N ALA A 79 -10.06 8.70 -2.73
CA ALA A 79 -9.29 7.68 -2.01
C ALA A 79 -7.96 8.24 -1.50
N PHE A 80 -7.34 9.12 -2.27
CA PHE A 80 -6.17 9.87 -1.84
C PHE A 80 -6.50 10.80 -0.66
N GLY A 81 -7.62 11.51 -0.71
CA GLY A 81 -8.03 12.42 0.37
C GLY A 81 -8.49 11.72 1.66
N THR A 82 -9.22 10.61 1.55
CA THR A 82 -9.74 9.88 2.72
C THR A 82 -8.76 8.86 3.27
N SER A 83 -7.74 8.46 2.49
CA SER A 83 -6.80 7.39 2.82
C SER A 83 -7.48 6.06 3.22
N SER A 84 -8.66 5.77 2.65
CA SER A 84 -9.42 4.55 2.93
C SER A 84 -10.14 4.01 1.69
N SER A 85 -9.88 2.74 1.35
CA SER A 85 -10.55 2.01 0.26
C SER A 85 -12.04 1.77 0.53
N SER A 86 -12.39 1.46 1.79
CA SER A 86 -13.78 1.19 2.17
C SER A 86 -14.65 2.45 2.07
N ALA A 87 -14.08 3.62 2.36
CA ALA A 87 -14.78 4.90 2.23
C ALA A 87 -15.09 5.28 0.78
N THR A 88 -14.32 4.78 -0.20
CA THR A 88 -14.44 5.17 -1.62
C THR A 88 -15.21 4.19 -2.47
N LEU A 89 -15.42 2.97 -1.97
CA LEU A 89 -16.09 1.89 -2.68
C LEU A 89 -17.46 2.29 -3.29
N PRO A 90 -18.38 2.97 -2.58
CA PRO A 90 -19.68 3.35 -3.17
C PRO A 90 -19.53 4.30 -4.36
N LEU A 91 -18.60 5.25 -4.28
CA LEU A 91 -18.33 6.23 -5.34
C LEU A 91 -17.64 5.56 -6.55
N MET A 92 -16.74 4.61 -6.28
CA MET A 92 -16.06 3.81 -7.30
C MET A 92 -17.07 2.97 -8.10
N MET A 93 -17.99 2.29 -7.41
CA MET A 93 -19.05 1.50 -8.05
C MET A 93 -19.92 2.35 -8.98
N LYS A 94 -20.34 3.54 -8.53
CA LYS A 94 -21.12 4.47 -9.35
C LYS A 94 -20.35 4.92 -10.60
N CYS A 95 -19.11 5.36 -10.44
CA CYS A 95 -18.31 5.86 -11.57
C CYS A 95 -18.01 4.76 -12.60
N VAL A 96 -17.72 3.53 -12.16
CA VAL A 96 -17.42 2.43 -13.10
C VAL A 96 -18.67 2.00 -13.90
N GLU A 97 -19.85 2.03 -13.26
CA GLU A 97 -21.13 1.71 -13.92
C GLU A 97 -21.53 2.82 -14.91
N GLU A 98 -21.47 4.09 -14.50
CA GLU A 98 -21.98 5.22 -15.29
C GLU A 98 -20.99 5.72 -16.35
N LYS A 99 -19.69 5.82 -16.03
CA LYS A 99 -18.69 6.42 -16.94
C LYS A 99 -17.96 5.40 -17.80
N ASN A 100 -17.77 4.19 -17.28
CA ASN A 100 -16.98 3.14 -17.95
C ASN A 100 -17.86 2.03 -18.53
N GLY A 101 -19.18 2.05 -18.26
CA GLY A 101 -20.15 1.14 -18.85
C GLY A 101 -20.01 -0.32 -18.40
N VAL A 102 -19.44 -0.57 -17.22
CA VAL A 102 -19.31 -1.93 -16.67
C VAL A 102 -20.67 -2.42 -16.18
N ALA A 103 -21.00 -3.68 -16.48
CA ALA A 103 -22.28 -4.27 -16.07
C ALA A 103 -22.42 -4.34 -14.53
N LYS A 104 -23.57 -3.90 -14.02
CA LYS A 104 -23.85 -3.79 -12.57
C LYS A 104 -23.63 -5.09 -11.80
N HIS A 105 -23.94 -6.24 -12.40
CA HIS A 105 -23.78 -7.53 -11.74
C HIS A 105 -22.30 -7.88 -11.51
N ILE A 106 -21.39 -7.42 -12.39
CA ILE A 106 -19.95 -7.64 -12.28
C ILE A 106 -19.34 -6.64 -11.28
N SER A 107 -19.64 -5.35 -11.44
CA SER A 107 -19.09 -4.28 -10.59
C SER A 107 -19.45 -4.49 -9.11
N ARG A 108 -20.70 -4.86 -8.82
CA ARG A 108 -21.21 -5.04 -7.45
C ARG A 108 -20.72 -6.31 -6.77
N PHE A 109 -20.20 -7.26 -7.53
CA PHE A 109 -19.59 -8.47 -6.99
C PHE A 109 -18.08 -8.30 -6.81
N ILE A 110 -17.38 -7.86 -7.85
CA ILE A 110 -15.91 -7.83 -7.88
C ILE A 110 -15.35 -6.67 -7.04
N LEU A 111 -15.94 -5.47 -7.08
CA LEU A 111 -15.36 -4.31 -6.38
C LEU A 111 -15.36 -4.44 -4.85
N PRO A 112 -16.43 -4.92 -4.19
CA PRO A 112 -16.41 -5.10 -2.74
C PRO A 112 -15.39 -6.13 -2.27
N ILE A 113 -15.24 -7.24 -3.01
CA ILE A 113 -14.24 -8.27 -2.73
C ILE A 113 -12.84 -7.71 -2.98
N GLY A 114 -12.65 -6.97 -4.08
CA GLY A 114 -11.37 -6.35 -4.42
C GLY A 114 -10.90 -5.31 -3.40
N ALA A 115 -11.82 -4.55 -2.80
CA ALA A 115 -11.49 -3.52 -1.81
C ALA A 115 -10.86 -4.07 -0.51
N THR A 116 -11.06 -5.36 -0.22
CA THR A 116 -10.48 -6.03 0.95
C THR A 116 -9.35 -6.99 0.58
N VAL A 117 -9.50 -7.74 -0.52
CA VAL A 117 -8.55 -8.80 -0.89
C VAL A 117 -7.38 -8.26 -1.69
N ASN A 118 -7.60 -7.30 -2.59
CA ASN A 118 -6.59 -6.86 -3.56
C ASN A 118 -5.85 -5.60 -3.10
N MET A 119 -4.99 -5.75 -2.08
CA MET A 119 -4.29 -4.64 -1.43
C MET A 119 -2.83 -4.49 -1.90
N ASP A 120 -2.63 -4.35 -3.22
CA ASP A 120 -1.30 -4.24 -3.85
C ASP A 120 -0.41 -3.15 -3.22
N GLY A 121 -1.00 -2.01 -2.86
CA GLY A 121 -0.27 -0.92 -2.21
C GLY A 121 0.30 -1.30 -0.85
N ALA A 122 -0.42 -2.13 -0.08
CA ALA A 122 0.09 -2.64 1.19
C ALA A 122 1.22 -3.65 0.98
N ALA A 123 1.09 -4.55 0.01
CA ALA A 123 2.16 -5.49 -0.34
C ALA A 123 3.43 -4.74 -0.77
N LEU A 124 3.31 -3.71 -1.61
CA LEU A 124 4.43 -2.88 -2.05
C LEU A 124 5.08 -2.16 -0.86
N PHE A 125 4.27 -1.49 -0.03
CA PHE A 125 4.75 -0.82 1.17
C PHE A 125 5.49 -1.79 2.11
N GLN A 126 4.93 -2.97 2.37
CA GLN A 126 5.52 -3.96 3.26
C GLN A 126 6.86 -4.49 2.72
N CYS A 127 6.92 -4.84 1.44
CA CYS A 127 8.15 -5.31 0.81
C CYS A 127 9.26 -4.25 0.85
N VAL A 128 8.96 -3.01 0.47
CA VAL A 128 9.95 -1.93 0.47
C VAL A 128 10.39 -1.60 1.90
N ALA A 129 9.47 -1.57 2.86
CA ALA A 129 9.78 -1.31 4.26
C ALA A 129 10.67 -2.40 4.88
N ALA A 130 10.37 -3.69 4.63
CA ALA A 130 11.17 -4.80 5.13
C ALA A 130 12.60 -4.76 4.57
N VAL A 131 12.76 -4.52 3.28
CA VAL A 131 14.07 -4.39 2.63
C VAL A 131 14.82 -3.16 3.15
N PHE A 132 14.13 -2.03 3.33
CA PHE A 132 14.73 -0.81 3.87
C PHE A 132 15.25 -1.02 5.30
N ILE A 133 14.49 -1.70 6.15
CA ILE A 133 14.91 -2.01 7.53
C ILE A 133 16.12 -2.96 7.53
N ALA A 134 16.16 -3.94 6.63
CA ALA A 134 17.33 -4.80 6.48
C ALA A 134 18.58 -4.01 6.07
N GLN A 135 18.43 -3.05 5.14
CA GLN A 135 19.50 -2.17 4.70
C GLN A 135 19.99 -1.23 5.82
N LEU A 136 19.08 -0.65 6.60
CA LEU A 136 19.42 0.21 7.75
C LEU A 136 20.24 -0.55 8.81
N ASN A 137 19.89 -1.81 9.05
CA ASN A 137 20.60 -2.67 10.02
C ASN A 137 21.80 -3.41 9.41
N GLN A 138 22.20 -3.06 8.17
CA GLN A 138 23.32 -3.69 7.45
C GLN A 138 23.23 -5.23 7.36
N ARG A 139 22.01 -5.78 7.34
CA ARG A 139 21.77 -7.21 7.16
C ARG A 139 21.70 -7.55 5.68
N SER A 140 22.50 -8.52 5.25
CA SER A 140 22.39 -9.10 3.92
C SER A 140 21.11 -9.92 3.79
N LEU A 141 20.29 -9.62 2.78
CA LEU A 141 19.14 -10.45 2.44
C LEU A 141 19.58 -11.56 1.49
N ASP A 142 19.50 -12.80 1.97
CA ASP A 142 19.65 -13.97 1.13
C ASP A 142 18.42 -14.19 0.24
N PHE A 143 18.57 -14.96 -0.84
CA PHE A 143 17.49 -15.25 -1.79
C PHE A 143 16.26 -15.85 -1.11
N VAL A 144 16.46 -16.72 -0.12
CA VAL A 144 15.36 -17.33 0.67
C VAL A 144 14.58 -16.26 1.46
N ASN A 145 15.27 -15.28 2.03
CA ASN A 145 14.63 -14.18 2.77
C ASN A 145 13.78 -13.31 1.84
N ILE A 146 14.27 -13.04 0.61
CA ILE A 146 13.52 -12.26 -0.38
C ILE A 146 12.22 -12.97 -0.77
N ILE A 147 12.27 -14.27 -1.05
CA ILE A 147 11.07 -15.06 -1.37
C ILE A 147 10.11 -15.08 -0.18
N THR A 148 10.63 -15.26 1.03
CA THR A 148 9.82 -15.30 2.25
C THR A 148 9.08 -13.99 2.42
N ILE A 149 9.78 -12.84 2.37
CA ILE A 149 9.19 -11.50 2.45
C ILE A 149 8.10 -11.32 1.40
N LEU A 150 8.35 -11.73 0.15
CA LEU A 150 7.39 -11.58 -0.96
C LEU A 150 6.10 -12.37 -0.70
N VAL A 151 6.22 -13.63 -0.28
CA VAL A 151 5.05 -14.49 -0.01
C VAL A 151 4.30 -14.00 1.22
N THR A 152 5.01 -13.65 2.30
CA THR A 152 4.38 -13.17 3.55
C THR A 152 3.71 -11.82 3.36
N ALA A 153 4.32 -10.89 2.63
CA ALA A 153 3.72 -9.59 2.33
C ALA A 153 2.45 -9.75 1.48
N THR A 154 2.50 -10.60 0.45
CA THR A 154 1.33 -10.88 -0.39
C THR A 154 0.20 -11.54 0.41
N ALA A 155 0.52 -12.53 1.24
CA ALA A 155 -0.47 -13.20 2.10
C ALA A 155 -1.05 -12.22 3.14
N SER A 156 -0.19 -11.38 3.73
CA SER A 156 -0.60 -10.42 4.74
C SER A 156 -1.41 -9.26 4.17
N SER A 157 -1.18 -8.85 2.92
CA SER A 157 -1.92 -7.75 2.31
C SER A 157 -3.40 -8.06 2.13
N VAL A 158 -3.75 -9.33 1.93
CA VAL A 158 -5.17 -9.78 1.86
C VAL A 158 -5.88 -9.62 3.21
N GLY A 159 -5.15 -9.75 4.31
CA GLY A 159 -5.67 -9.62 5.68
C GLY A 159 -5.65 -8.21 6.25
N ALA A 160 -5.04 -7.25 5.56
CA ALA A 160 -4.99 -5.86 6.00
C ALA A 160 -6.35 -5.21 5.75
N ALA A 161 -7.11 -4.94 6.82
CA ALA A 161 -8.38 -4.23 6.69
C ALA A 161 -8.15 -2.83 6.09
N GLY A 162 -9.07 -2.33 5.26
CA GLY A 162 -9.04 -1.01 4.60
C GLY A 162 -9.19 0.20 5.53
N ILE A 163 -8.68 0.08 6.76
CA ILE A 163 -8.70 1.06 7.85
C ILE A 163 -7.35 1.79 7.87
N PRO A 164 -7.33 3.11 8.13
CA PRO A 164 -6.09 3.85 8.29
C PRO A 164 -5.12 3.18 9.29
N ALA A 165 -3.83 3.15 8.95
CA ALA A 165 -2.73 2.58 9.74
C ALA A 165 -2.69 1.05 9.91
N GLY A 166 -3.59 0.26 9.29
CA GLY A 166 -3.55 -1.21 9.38
C GLY A 166 -2.27 -1.87 8.80
N GLY A 167 -1.60 -1.20 7.86
CA GLY A 167 -0.37 -1.69 7.22
C GLY A 167 0.86 -1.76 8.14
N VAL A 168 0.89 -0.96 9.22
CA VAL A 168 2.05 -0.93 10.14
C VAL A 168 2.06 -2.16 11.04
N LEU A 169 0.89 -2.62 11.49
CA LEU A 169 0.76 -3.82 12.32
C LEU A 169 1.18 -5.08 11.56
N THR A 170 0.74 -5.18 10.30
CA THR A 170 1.05 -6.32 9.44
C THR A 170 2.51 -6.37 9.02
N LEU A 171 3.16 -5.21 8.87
CA LEU A 171 4.61 -5.14 8.66
C LEU A 171 5.40 -5.75 9.83
N ALA A 172 4.96 -5.56 11.07
CA ALA A 172 5.63 -6.13 12.24
C ALA A 172 5.60 -7.67 12.28
N ILE A 173 4.69 -8.32 11.54
CA ILE A 173 4.61 -9.79 11.41
C ILE A 173 5.63 -10.31 10.39
N ILE A 174 6.02 -9.47 9.42
CA ILE A 174 6.92 -9.81 8.32
C ILE A 174 8.40 -9.61 8.69
N LEU A 175 8.67 -8.65 9.59
CA LEU A 175 10.01 -8.34 10.12
C LEU A 175 10.53 -9.40 11.09
#